data_AF-A0A968NNQ4-F1
#
_entry.id   AF-A0A968NNQ4-F1
#
_cell.length_a   1.000
_cell.length_b   1.000
_cell.length_c   1.000
_cell.angle_alpha   90.00
_cell.angle_beta   90.00
_cell.angle_gamma   90.00
#
_symmetry.space_group_name_H-M   'P 1'
#
loop_
_entity.id
_entity.type
_entity.pdbx_description
1 polymer ?
#
loop_
_entity_poly.entity_id
_entity_poly.type
_entity_poly.pdbx_seq_one_letter_code
_entity_poly.pdbx_strand_id
1 'polypeptide(L)'
;MSVVPTDLKDRIKLHLGYDRPRAVNPASLQQFEAHLNSMVNNYGIYGKKGPTITNLVEKCDKLFRMTDPTDTLVFSQFQQIIGDVNRQTRTVTIDDVVKKNREAYFLACDDLAFQLNIPNLRRPDRAAYTFVNLGSEYVISPPGAADTCLSDRIWLSLNCA
;
A
#
# COMPACT_ATOMS: atom_id res chain seq x y z
N MET A 1 18.75 -1.32 -14.30
CA MET A 1 17.62 -1.16 -13.36
C MET A 1 16.36 -1.22 -14.20
N SER A 2 15.60 -2.31 -14.16
CA SER A 2 14.36 -2.39 -14.95
C SER A 2 13.35 -1.43 -14.34
N VAL A 3 12.90 -0.46 -15.13
CA VAL A 3 11.89 0.52 -14.71
C VAL A 3 10.61 -0.25 -14.38
N VAL A 4 10.09 -0.05 -13.18
CA VAL A 4 8.80 -0.63 -12.75
C VAL A 4 7.70 -0.13 -13.70
N PRO A 5 6.84 -1.01 -14.25
CA PRO A 5 5.76 -0.59 -15.14
C PRO A 5 4.85 0.43 -14.46
N THR A 6 4.45 1.48 -15.18
CA THR A 6 3.60 2.56 -14.69
C THR A 6 2.30 2.04 -14.08
N ASP A 7 1.70 1.03 -14.72
CA ASP A 7 0.44 0.41 -14.29
C ASP A 7 0.52 -0.19 -12.87
N LEU A 8 1.69 -0.70 -12.49
CA LEU A 8 1.90 -1.30 -11.16
C LEU A 8 1.96 -0.21 -10.08
N LYS A 9 2.59 0.93 -10.39
CA LYS A 9 2.68 2.06 -9.46
C LYS A 9 1.28 2.61 -9.18
N ASP A 10 0.44 2.74 -10.19
CA ASP A 10 -0.92 3.26 -10.05
C ASP A 10 -1.84 2.30 -9.26
N ARG A 11 -1.70 0.99 -9.47
CA ARG A 11 -2.38 -0.03 -8.64
C ARG A 11 -1.99 0.06 -7.16
N ILE A 12 -0.70 0.22 -6.87
CA ILE A 12 -0.22 0.39 -5.49
C ILE A 12 -0.79 1.68 -4.87
N LYS A 13 -0.76 2.81 -5.61
CA LYS A 13 -1.34 4.09 -5.17
C LYS A 13 -2.81 3.93 -4.77
N LEU A 14 -3.57 3.22 -5.60
CA LEU A 14 -4.97 2.94 -5.34
C LEU A 14 -5.14 2.13 -4.05
N HIS A 15 -4.47 0.98 -3.93
CA HIS A 15 -4.65 0.09 -2.77
C HIS A 15 -4.20 0.69 -1.43
N LEU A 16 -3.11 1.46 -1.41
CA LEU A 16 -2.62 2.10 -0.18
C LEU A 16 -3.35 3.41 0.17
N GLY A 17 -4.15 3.95 -0.77
CA GLY A 17 -4.94 5.18 -0.54
C GLY A 17 -4.21 6.48 -0.85
N TYR A 18 -3.09 6.42 -1.57
CA TYR A 18 -2.35 7.61 -2.04
C TYR A 18 -2.99 8.28 -3.28
N ASP A 19 -4.02 7.67 -3.85
CA ASP A 19 -4.81 8.20 -4.98
C ASP A 19 -5.69 9.43 -4.61
N ARG A 20 -5.65 9.87 -3.35
CA ARG A 20 -6.43 11.02 -2.85
C ARG A 20 -5.52 12.25 -2.67
N PRO A 21 -5.11 12.95 -3.74
CA PRO A 21 -4.03 13.95 -3.68
C PRO A 21 -4.30 15.11 -2.73
N ARG A 22 -5.57 15.45 -2.46
CA ARG A 22 -5.95 16.55 -1.55
C ARG A 22 -5.96 16.18 -0.07
N ALA A 23 -6.01 14.89 0.26
CA ALA A 23 -6.15 14.41 1.64
C ALA A 23 -4.83 13.90 2.24
N VAL A 24 -3.79 13.75 1.41
CA VAL A 24 -2.51 13.16 1.80
C VAL A 24 -1.47 14.26 1.97
N ASN A 25 -0.66 14.15 3.03
CA ASN A 25 0.47 15.07 3.27
C ASN A 25 1.46 14.98 2.08
N PRO A 26 1.90 16.12 1.49
CA PRO A 26 2.89 16.09 0.41
C PRO A 26 4.19 15.37 0.79
N ALA A 27 4.61 15.42 2.06
CA ALA A 27 5.81 14.73 2.53
C ALA A 27 5.68 13.20 2.42
N SER A 28 4.53 12.64 2.80
CA SER A 28 4.32 11.19 2.72
C SER A 28 4.15 10.71 1.28
N LEU A 29 3.63 11.56 0.39
CA LEU A 29 3.57 11.30 -1.04
C LEU A 29 4.98 11.24 -1.65
N GLN A 30 5.85 12.17 -1.31
CA GLN A 30 7.24 12.17 -1.79
C GLN A 30 8.01 10.93 -1.30
N GLN A 31 7.85 10.55 -0.03
CA GLN A 31 8.42 9.31 0.50
C GLN A 31 7.92 8.10 -0.28
N PHE A 32 6.61 8.03 -0.52
CA PHE A 32 6.01 6.95 -1.31
C PHE A 32 6.62 6.84 -2.71
N GLU A 33 6.79 7.95 -3.42
CA GLU A 33 7.40 7.96 -4.75
C GLU A 33 8.88 7.54 -4.73
N ALA A 34 9.64 8.01 -3.73
CA ALA A 34 11.04 7.61 -3.55
C ALA A 34 11.15 6.09 -3.30
N HIS A 35 10.32 5.55 -2.41
CA HIS A 35 10.27 4.12 -2.14
C HIS A 35 9.88 3.34 -3.40
N LEU A 36 8.84 3.74 -4.13
CA LEU A 36 8.43 3.10 -5.39
C LEU A 36 9.55 3.08 -6.45
N ASN A 37 10.33 4.16 -6.55
CA ASN A 37 11.44 4.24 -7.50
C ASN A 37 12.64 3.37 -7.08
N SER A 38 12.81 3.15 -5.77
CA SER A 38 13.87 2.28 -5.23
C SER A 38 13.56 0.78 -5.33
N MET A 39 12.32 0.41 -5.68
CA MET A 39 11.90 -0.99 -5.71
C MET A 39 12.63 -1.78 -6.79
N VAL A 40 13.13 -2.94 -6.38
CA VAL A 40 13.73 -3.93 -7.28
C VAL A 40 12.79 -5.12 -7.42
N ASN A 41 12.66 -5.65 -8.63
CA ASN A 41 11.87 -6.85 -8.87
C ASN A 41 12.55 -8.07 -8.22
N ASN A 42 12.01 -8.53 -7.09
CA ASN A 42 12.53 -9.66 -6.31
C ASN A 42 12.11 -11.04 -6.85
N TYR A 43 11.74 -11.14 -8.13
CA TYR A 43 11.26 -12.40 -8.73
C TYR A 43 12.31 -13.52 -8.67
N GLY A 44 13.59 -13.18 -8.82
CA GLY A 44 14.69 -14.15 -8.78
C GLY A 44 14.98 -14.74 -7.39
N ILE A 45 14.59 -14.04 -6.32
CA ILE A 45 14.89 -14.44 -4.92
C ILE A 45 13.79 -15.33 -4.36
N TYR A 46 12.53 -14.92 -4.55
CA TYR A 46 11.38 -15.58 -3.94
C TYR A 46 10.65 -16.56 -4.90
N GLY A 47 11.09 -16.62 -6.16
CA GLY A 47 10.46 -17.42 -7.20
C GLY A 47 9.03 -16.97 -7.53
N LYS A 48 8.38 -17.72 -8.42
CA LYS A 48 7.06 -17.36 -8.98
C LYS A 48 5.94 -17.25 -7.94
N LYS A 49 6.02 -17.99 -6.83
CA LYS A 49 4.97 -18.07 -5.80
C LYS A 49 5.34 -17.43 -4.46
N GLY A 50 6.54 -16.88 -4.32
CA GLY A 50 6.92 -16.23 -3.08
C GLY A 50 6.32 -14.82 -2.92
N PRO A 51 6.62 -14.13 -1.81
CA PRO A 51 6.10 -12.79 -1.49
C PRO A 51 6.77 -11.72 -2.37
N THR A 52 6.54 -11.78 -3.67
CA THR A 52 6.92 -10.72 -4.60
C THR A 52 5.89 -9.61 -4.57
N ILE A 53 6.31 -8.38 -4.82
CA ILE A 53 5.43 -7.21 -4.85
C ILE A 53 4.30 -7.42 -5.86
N THR A 54 4.59 -7.98 -7.03
CA THR A 54 3.58 -8.29 -8.06
C THR A 54 2.51 -9.25 -7.53
N ASN A 55 2.91 -10.32 -6.82
CA ASN A 55 1.97 -11.28 -6.25
C ASN A 55 1.12 -10.66 -5.13
N LEU A 56 1.71 -9.77 -4.32
CA LEU A 56 0.98 -9.05 -3.28
C LEU A 56 -0.04 -8.08 -3.88
N VAL A 57 0.32 -7.36 -4.94
CA VAL A 57 -0.62 -6.49 -5.66
C VAL A 57 -1.73 -7.32 -6.31
N GLU A 58 -1.42 -8.44 -6.96
CA GLU A 58 -2.44 -9.34 -7.52
C GLU A 58 -3.39 -9.91 -6.44
N LYS A 59 -2.87 -10.22 -5.25
CA LYS A 59 -3.68 -10.63 -4.09
C LYS A 59 -4.61 -9.49 -3.66
N CYS A 60 -4.11 -8.26 -3.60
CA CYS A 60 -4.90 -7.07 -3.27
C CYS A 60 -6.02 -6.84 -4.30
N ASP A 61 -5.74 -6.95 -5.60
CA ASP A 61 -6.75 -6.79 -6.64
C ASP A 61 -7.86 -7.83 -6.57
N LYS A 62 -7.51 -9.10 -6.33
CA LYS A 62 -8.48 -10.18 -6.18
C LYS A 62 -9.41 -9.92 -4.98
N LEU A 63 -8.83 -9.53 -3.85
CA LEU A 63 -9.60 -9.25 -2.63
C LEU A 63 -10.44 -7.97 -2.74
N PHE A 64 -9.93 -6.96 -3.45
CA PHE A 64 -10.68 -5.74 -3.74
C PHE A 64 -11.94 -6.06 -4.54
N ARG A 65 -11.82 -6.86 -5.61
CA ARG A 65 -12.95 -7.35 -6.41
C ARG A 65 -13.97 -8.15 -5.58
N MET A 66 -13.49 -9.02 -4.69
CA MET A 66 -14.34 -9.79 -3.77
C MET A 66 -15.05 -8.94 -2.70
N THR A 67 -14.70 -7.65 -2.57
CA THR A 67 -15.40 -6.71 -1.69
C THR A 67 -16.66 -6.17 -2.35
N ASP A 68 -16.75 -6.18 -3.68
CA ASP A 68 -17.94 -5.77 -4.41
C ASP A 68 -18.98 -6.91 -4.41
N PRO A 69 -20.17 -6.72 -3.81
CA PRO A 69 -21.18 -7.78 -3.68
C PRO A 69 -21.80 -8.20 -5.02
N THR A 70 -21.62 -7.39 -6.06
CA THR A 70 -22.12 -7.64 -7.41
C THR A 70 -21.16 -8.47 -8.26
N ASP A 71 -19.93 -8.71 -7.79
CA ASP A 71 -18.97 -9.49 -8.55
C ASP A 71 -19.30 -10.99 -8.50
N THR A 72 -19.13 -11.64 -9.65
CA THR A 72 -19.32 -13.07 -9.90
C THR A 72 -18.50 -13.99 -8.99
N LEU A 73 -17.44 -13.47 -8.37
CA LEU A 73 -16.57 -14.21 -7.45
C LEU A 73 -17.17 -14.36 -6.05
N VAL A 74 -18.19 -13.57 -5.71
CA VAL A 74 -18.84 -13.60 -4.39
C VAL A 74 -20.05 -14.54 -4.46
N PHE A 75 -20.02 -15.60 -3.63
CA PHE A 75 -21.17 -16.51 -3.52
C PHE A 75 -22.33 -15.84 -2.79
N SER A 76 -23.54 -15.95 -3.33
CA SER A 76 -24.76 -15.39 -2.72
C SER A 76 -25.15 -16.11 -1.43
N GLN A 77 -24.96 -17.44 -1.39
CA GLN A 77 -25.20 -18.24 -0.20
C GLN A 77 -24.34 -19.50 -0.26
N PHE A 78 -23.61 -19.76 0.82
CA PHE A 78 -22.93 -21.04 1.02
C PHE A 78 -23.65 -21.80 2.13
N GLN A 79 -24.18 -22.97 1.79
CA GLN A 79 -24.80 -23.88 2.75
C GLN A 79 -23.98 -25.16 2.84
N GLN A 80 -23.47 -25.44 4.03
CA GLN A 80 -22.82 -26.71 4.32
C GLN A 80 -23.72 -27.53 5.25
N ILE A 81 -24.11 -28.71 4.79
CA ILE A 81 -24.87 -29.70 5.58
C ILE A 81 -23.88 -30.79 5.98
N ILE A 82 -23.58 -30.88 7.27
CA ILE A 82 -22.67 -31.88 7.82
C ILE A 82 -23.46 -32.79 8.76
N GLY A 83 -23.26 -34.10 8.61
CA GLY A 83 -23.86 -35.13 9.47
C GLY A 83 -25.15 -35.72 8.90
N ASP A 84 -25.35 -37.01 9.21
CA ASP A 84 -26.52 -37.78 8.80
C ASP A 84 -27.67 -37.65 9.83
N VAL A 85 -27.37 -37.96 11.10
CA VAL A 85 -28.35 -37.95 12.21
C VAL A 85 -28.47 -36.58 12.90
N ASN A 86 -27.36 -35.84 13.07
CA ASN A 86 -27.35 -34.47 13.62
C ASN A 86 -26.92 -33.47 12.54
N ARG A 87 -27.87 -33.00 11.74
CA ARG A 87 -27.61 -32.04 10.66
C ARG A 87 -27.27 -30.67 11.24
N GLN A 88 -26.02 -30.24 11.10
CA GLN A 88 -25.65 -28.85 11.32
C GLN A 88 -25.74 -28.10 9.99
N THR A 89 -26.57 -27.06 9.94
CA THR A 89 -26.68 -26.18 8.78
C THR A 89 -25.90 -24.90 9.08
N ARG A 90 -24.82 -24.66 8.34
CA ARG A 90 -24.12 -23.37 8.36
C ARG A 90 -24.56 -22.58 7.14
N THR A 91 -25.23 -21.45 7.37
CA THR A 91 -25.59 -20.49 6.33
C THR A 91 -24.73 -19.25 6.51
N VAL A 92 -24.05 -18.85 5.45
CA VAL A 92 -23.30 -17.58 5.43
C VAL A 92 -24.04 -16.60 4.53
N THR A 93 -24.33 -15.41 5.06
CA THR A 93 -24.97 -14.32 4.31
C THR A 93 -23.94 -13.54 3.50
N ILE A 94 -24.39 -12.85 2.45
CA ILE A 94 -23.53 -12.02 1.60
C ILE A 94 -22.84 -10.93 2.44
N ASP A 95 -23.58 -10.28 3.34
CA ASP A 95 -23.06 -9.21 4.18
C ASP A 95 -21.89 -9.67 5.06
N ASP A 96 -21.97 -10.88 5.61
CA ASP A 96 -20.90 -11.46 6.43
C ASP A 96 -19.68 -11.82 5.58
N VAL A 97 -19.88 -12.31 4.36
CA VAL A 97 -18.79 -12.60 3.41
C VAL A 97 -18.09 -11.31 3.00
N VAL A 98 -18.83 -10.28 2.63
CA VAL A 98 -18.27 -8.98 2.20
C VAL A 98 -17.47 -8.33 3.34
N LYS A 99 -17.97 -8.37 4.59
CA LYS A 99 -17.22 -7.87 5.76
C LYS A 99 -15.91 -8.63 5.96
N LYS A 100 -15.92 -9.96 5.86
CA LYS A 100 -14.70 -10.79 5.98
C LYS A 100 -13.72 -10.52 4.84
N ASN A 101 -14.21 -10.40 3.62
CA ASN A 101 -13.39 -10.08 2.45
C ASN A 101 -12.76 -8.70 2.56
N ARG A 102 -13.51 -7.71 3.09
CA ARG A 102 -13.00 -6.36 3.34
C ARG A 102 -11.88 -6.37 4.38
N GLU A 103 -12.01 -7.12 5.46
CA GLU A 103 -10.92 -7.24 6.45
C GLU A 103 -9.71 -7.97 5.85
N ALA A 104 -9.93 -9.05 5.10
CA ALA A 104 -8.87 -9.76 4.39
C ALA A 104 -8.14 -8.84 3.39
N TYR A 105 -8.88 -7.98 2.69
CA TYR A 105 -8.34 -6.97 1.79
C TYR A 105 -7.45 -5.97 2.54
N PHE A 106 -7.89 -5.46 3.71
CA PHE A 106 -7.07 -4.55 4.51
C PHE A 106 -5.80 -5.23 5.04
N LEU A 107 -5.88 -6.49 5.48
CA LEU A 107 -4.71 -7.26 5.90
C LEU A 107 -3.71 -7.44 4.74
N ALA A 108 -4.18 -7.72 3.53
CA ALA A 108 -3.31 -7.82 2.36
C ALA A 108 -2.65 -6.48 1.99
N CYS A 109 -3.37 -5.37 2.15
CA CYS A 109 -2.80 -4.03 1.98
C CYS A 109 -1.74 -3.71 3.04
N ASP A 110 -1.94 -4.18 4.27
CA ASP A 110 -0.96 -4.03 5.35
C ASP A 110 0.31 -4.87 5.09
N ASP A 111 0.17 -6.10 4.56
CA ASP A 111 1.32 -6.92 4.13
C ASP A 111 2.13 -6.20 3.03
N LEU A 112 1.42 -5.61 2.07
CA LEU A 112 2.03 -4.83 0.99
C LEU A 112 2.73 -3.59 1.55
N ALA A 113 2.07 -2.84 2.41
CA ALA A 113 2.62 -1.67 3.09
C ALA A 113 3.91 -1.99 3.85
N PHE A 114 3.93 -3.12 4.58
CA PHE A 114 5.09 -3.61 5.29
C PHE A 114 6.24 -3.96 4.33
N GLN A 115 5.96 -4.65 3.24
CA GLN A 115 6.99 -5.00 2.24
C GLN A 115 7.62 -3.78 1.57
N LEU A 116 6.83 -2.71 1.37
CA LEU A 116 7.32 -1.46 0.76
C LEU A 116 7.89 -0.48 1.80
N ASN A 117 7.74 -0.78 3.09
CA ASN A 117 8.06 0.08 4.23
C ASN A 117 7.40 1.47 4.16
N ILE A 118 6.09 1.49 3.85
CA ILE A 118 5.29 2.71 3.66
C ILE A 118 3.99 2.57 4.48
N PRO A 119 3.47 3.65 5.10
CA PRO A 119 2.21 3.58 5.82
C PRO A 119 0.99 3.32 4.91
N ASN A 120 0.08 2.46 5.38
CA ASN A 120 -1.23 2.24 4.74
C ASN A 120 -2.24 3.32 5.14
N LEU A 121 -2.54 4.26 4.25
CA LEU A 121 -3.46 5.36 4.53
C LEU A 121 -4.94 4.93 4.55
N ARG A 122 -5.28 3.74 4.04
CA ARG A 122 -6.64 3.19 4.15
C ARG A 122 -6.98 2.73 5.58
N ARG A 123 -5.97 2.45 6.41
CA ARG A 123 -6.11 2.02 7.81
C ARG A 123 -5.19 2.84 8.74
N PRO A 124 -5.52 4.12 9.01
CA PRO A 124 -4.63 5.06 9.70
C PRO A 124 -4.27 4.59 11.11
N ASP A 125 -5.19 3.94 11.83
CA ASP A 125 -4.95 3.46 13.19
C ASP A 125 -3.76 2.49 13.25
N ARG A 126 -3.73 1.50 12.35
CA ARG A 126 -2.63 0.52 12.30
C ARG A 126 -1.36 1.15 11.74
N ALA A 127 -1.49 2.03 10.75
CA ALA A 127 -0.35 2.71 10.16
C ALA A 127 0.39 3.57 11.19
N ALA A 128 -0.35 4.25 12.07
CA ALA A 128 0.21 5.00 13.18
C ALA A 128 1.09 4.11 14.08
N TYR A 129 0.58 2.96 14.51
CA TYR A 129 1.37 2.06 15.38
C TYR A 129 2.56 1.39 14.69
N THR A 130 2.49 1.15 13.38
CA THR A 130 3.49 0.34 12.67
C THR A 130 4.61 1.18 12.06
N PHE A 131 4.29 2.38 11.59
CA PHE A 131 5.22 3.22 10.82
C PHE A 131 5.55 4.55 11.51
N VAL A 132 4.76 5.00 12.49
CA VAL A 132 5.12 6.19 13.28
C VAL A 132 6.07 5.77 14.40
N ASN A 133 7.33 5.60 14.04
CA ASN A 133 8.40 5.86 14.98
C ASN A 133 8.56 7.39 15.05
N LEU A 134 8.34 7.97 16.23
CA LEU A 134 8.57 9.39 16.48
C LEU A 134 9.98 9.79 15.99
N GLY A 135 10.09 10.65 14.97
CA GLY A 135 11.26 11.51 14.81
C GLY A 135 12.15 11.40 13.57
N SER A 136 11.84 10.58 12.54
CA SER A 136 12.58 10.69 11.26
C SER A 136 11.68 11.16 10.12
N GLU A 137 11.38 12.46 10.11
CA GLU A 137 11.01 13.13 8.88
C GLU A 137 12.24 13.16 7.96
N TYR A 138 12.22 12.34 6.91
CA TYR A 138 13.11 12.54 5.78
C TYR A 138 12.62 13.77 4.99
N VAL A 139 13.32 14.89 5.11
CA VAL A 139 13.29 15.96 4.11
C VAL A 139 14.19 15.52 2.97
N ILE A 140 13.64 14.75 2.03
CA ILE A 140 14.31 14.60 0.74
C ILE A 140 14.03 15.93 0.02
N SER A 141 15.06 16.73 -0.25
CA SER A 141 14.85 17.92 -1.08
C SER A 141 14.21 17.47 -2.41
N PRO A 142 13.21 18.20 -2.94
CA PRO A 142 12.73 17.95 -4.29
C PRO A 142 13.93 17.86 -5.24
N PRO A 143 13.97 16.90 -6.19
CA PRO A 143 15.01 16.87 -7.20
C PRO A 143 14.88 18.14 -8.06
N GLY A 144 15.67 19.13 -7.70
CA GLY A 144 15.87 20.43 -8.30
C GLY A 144 17.24 20.93 -7.83
N ALA A 145 17.81 21.94 -8.50
CA ALA A 145 19.05 22.54 -8.04
C ALA A 145 18.90 22.87 -6.55
N ALA A 146 19.79 22.33 -5.71
CA ALA A 146 19.82 22.65 -4.30
C ALA A 146 19.87 24.18 -4.20
N ASP A 147 18.88 24.77 -3.51
CA ASP A 147 18.88 26.20 -3.26
C ASP A 147 20.10 26.52 -2.40
N THR A 148 21.17 26.95 -3.06
CA THR A 148 22.48 27.24 -2.48
C THR A 148 22.57 28.72 -2.13
N CYS A 149 21.55 29.24 -1.46
CA CYS A 149 21.60 30.55 -0.79
C CYS A 149 22.62 30.62 0.38
N LEU A 150 23.60 29.70 0.43
CA LEU A 150 24.85 29.85 1.18
C LEU A 150 25.85 30.77 0.46
N SER A 151 25.75 30.94 -0.87
CA SER A 151 26.66 31.80 -1.65
C SER A 151 26.54 33.27 -1.27
N ASP A 152 25.33 33.77 -1.00
CA ASP A 152 25.09 35.16 -0.63
C ASP A 152 25.78 35.56 0.69
N ARG A 153 25.93 34.63 1.64
CA ARG A 153 26.62 34.90 2.91
C ARG A 153 28.13 34.98 2.76
N ILE A 154 28.72 34.17 1.88
CA ILE A 154 30.16 34.19 1.58
C ILE A 154 30.50 35.46 0.80
N TRP A 155 29.65 35.85 -0.15
CA TRP A 155 29.84 37.07 -0.94
C TRP A 155 29.74 38.33 -0.07
N LEU A 156 28.79 38.39 0.88
CA LEU A 156 28.68 39.54 1.79
C LEU A 156 29.90 39.64 2.73
N SER A 157 30.42 38.52 3.23
CA SER A 157 31.61 38.53 4.11
C SER A 157 32.92 38.88 3.40
N LEU A 158 33.02 38.62 2.10
CA LEU A 158 34.22 38.92 1.31
C LEU A 158 34.21 40.33 0.70
N ASN A 159 33.04 40.95 0.55
CA ASN A 159 32.89 42.27 -0.10
C ASN A 159 32.43 43.39 0.84
N CYS A 160 32.15 43.10 2.12
CA CYS A 160 32.01 44.10 3.18
C CYS A 160 33.17 43.95 4.18
N ALA A 161 34.36 44.38 3.75
CA ALA A 161 35.48 44.77 4.60
C ALA A 161 36.13 46.01 3.98
#